data_AF-A0A925WGB6-F1
#
_entry.id   AF-A0A925WGB6-F1
#
_cell.length_a   1.000
_cell.length_b   1.000
_cell.length_c   1.000
_cell.angle_alpha   90.00
_cell.angle_beta   90.00
_cell.angle_gamma   90.00
#
_symmetry.space_group_name_H-M   'P 1'
#
loop_
_entity.id
_entity.type
_entity.pdbx_description
1 polymer ?
#
loop_
_entity_poly.entity_id
_entity_poly.type
_entity_poly.pdbx_seq_one_letter_code
_entity_poly.pdbx_strand_id
1 'polypeptide(L)'
;MPFLQDIIHRAEVSTGPKYVRYALTLLVVAFVLVAYNLRVTRNMGTQEAMDSAQLARNLAEGKGYTTSFIRPFSLHLIAERSEAVATASESGSTSDPARIKQVHPDISNPPVYPLVLAGLMKVLPFDFSVSSTKPFWSSNGRLVRSQPDFLIAWFNQFLFLVVITMTYLWARRMFDV
;
A
#
# COMPACT_ATOMS: atom_id res chain seq x y z
N MET A 1 -38.47 -8.56 -30.87
CA MET A 1 -37.18 -8.52 -30.13
C MET A 1 -37.07 -9.75 -29.24
N PRO A 2 -36.83 -10.96 -29.82
CA PRO A 2 -36.82 -12.22 -29.05
C PRO A 2 -35.68 -12.30 -28.02
N PHE A 3 -34.56 -11.65 -28.29
CA PHE A 3 -33.36 -11.67 -27.44
C PHE A 3 -33.57 -11.10 -26.02
N LEU A 4 -34.29 -9.98 -25.89
CA LEU A 4 -34.58 -9.39 -24.58
C LEU A 4 -35.52 -10.28 -23.75
N GLN A 5 -36.49 -10.91 -24.41
CA GLN A 5 -37.47 -11.78 -23.77
C GLN A 5 -36.83 -13.08 -23.28
N ASP A 6 -35.88 -13.64 -24.05
CA ASP A 6 -35.11 -14.83 -23.63
C ASP A 6 -34.19 -14.55 -22.44
N ILE A 7 -33.59 -13.35 -22.35
CA ILE A 7 -32.77 -12.94 -21.19
C ILE A 7 -33.64 -12.84 -19.94
N ILE A 8 -34.81 -12.20 -20.05
CA ILE A 8 -35.75 -12.03 -18.93
C ILE A 8 -36.31 -13.39 -18.50
N HIS A 9 -36.71 -14.22 -19.45
CA HIS A 9 -37.26 -15.55 -19.16
C HIS A 9 -36.22 -16.47 -18.49
N ARG A 10 -34.95 -16.43 -18.94
CA ARG A 10 -33.85 -17.15 -18.27
C ARG A 10 -33.55 -16.61 -16.87
N ALA A 11 -33.71 -15.30 -16.65
CA ALA A 11 -33.55 -14.67 -15.34
C ALA A 11 -34.69 -15.03 -14.36
N GLU A 12 -35.88 -15.34 -14.86
CA GLU A 12 -37.06 -15.60 -14.03
C GLU A 12 -37.26 -17.09 -13.71
N VAL A 13 -37.01 -18.00 -14.67
CA VAL A 13 -37.55 -19.38 -14.59
C VAL A 13 -36.59 -20.44 -14.03
N SER A 14 -35.26 -20.23 -14.03
CA SER A 14 -34.30 -21.33 -13.75
C SER A 14 -33.26 -21.04 -12.65
N THR A 15 -32.28 -20.18 -12.94
CA THR A 15 -31.09 -19.94 -12.10
C THR A 15 -30.90 -18.46 -11.78
N GLY A 16 -31.67 -17.58 -12.44
CA GLY A 16 -31.57 -16.14 -12.26
C GLY A 16 -31.71 -15.63 -10.82
N PRO A 17 -32.60 -16.14 -9.93
CA PRO A 17 -32.61 -15.68 -8.55
C PRO A 17 -31.31 -15.98 -7.78
N LYS A 18 -30.53 -17.01 -8.15
CA LYS A 18 -29.21 -17.26 -7.54
C LYS A 18 -28.16 -16.26 -8.04
N TYR A 19 -28.11 -16.01 -9.34
CA TYR A 19 -27.18 -15.02 -9.92
C TYR A 19 -27.49 -13.59 -9.49
N VAL A 20 -28.78 -13.23 -9.40
CA VAL A 20 -29.22 -11.93 -8.87
C VAL A 20 -28.79 -11.76 -7.42
N ARG A 21 -28.91 -12.81 -6.59
CA ARG A 21 -28.41 -12.77 -5.20
C ARG A 21 -26.90 -12.56 -5.16
N TYR A 22 -26.11 -13.32 -5.93
CA TYR A 22 -24.66 -13.13 -5.98
C TYR A 22 -24.25 -11.75 -6.48
N ALA A 23 -24.90 -11.24 -7.53
CA ALA A 23 -24.65 -9.91 -8.06
C ALA A 23 -24.98 -8.82 -7.03
N LEU A 24 -26.10 -8.95 -6.32
CA LEU A 24 -26.49 -8.04 -5.26
C LEU A 24 -25.51 -8.08 -4.09
N THR A 25 -25.09 -9.28 -3.65
CA THR A 25 -24.08 -9.42 -2.59
C THR A 25 -22.76 -8.79 -3.00
N LEU A 26 -22.29 -9.02 -4.24
CA LEU A 26 -21.06 -8.41 -4.76
C LEU A 26 -21.19 -6.88 -4.80
N LEU A 27 -22.33 -6.35 -5.24
CA LEU A 27 -22.59 -4.92 -5.27
C LEU A 27 -22.59 -4.31 -3.86
N VAL A 28 -23.23 -4.96 -2.88
CA VAL A 28 -23.21 -4.52 -1.47
C VAL A 28 -21.79 -4.51 -0.92
N VAL A 29 -21.01 -5.57 -1.17
CA VAL A 29 -19.60 -5.61 -0.77
C VAL A 29 -18.83 -4.46 -1.41
N ALA A 30 -18.92 -4.29 -2.73
CA ALA A 30 -18.25 -3.21 -3.44
C ALA A 30 -18.65 -1.82 -2.90
N PHE A 31 -19.93 -1.61 -2.61
CA PHE A 31 -20.44 -0.38 -2.02
C PHE A 31 -19.83 -0.12 -0.64
N VAL A 32 -19.79 -1.13 0.23
CA VAL A 32 -19.17 -1.01 1.56
C VAL A 32 -17.68 -0.69 1.43
N LEU A 33 -16.97 -1.34 0.50
CA LEU A 33 -15.54 -1.09 0.28
C LEU A 33 -15.28 0.34 -0.20
N VAL A 34 -16.04 0.83 -1.17
CA VAL A 34 -15.93 2.20 -1.68
C VAL A 34 -16.28 3.19 -0.58
N ALA A 35 -17.42 3.02 0.10
CA ALA A 35 -17.86 3.91 1.18
C ALA A 35 -16.84 3.97 2.33
N TYR A 36 -16.29 2.81 2.72
CA TYR A 36 -15.24 2.73 3.73
C TYR A 36 -13.98 3.48 3.29
N ASN A 37 -13.50 3.27 2.07
CA ASN A 37 -12.33 3.97 1.55
C ASN A 37 -12.56 5.48 1.46
N LEU A 38 -13.73 5.94 1.01
CA LEU A 38 -14.04 7.36 0.94
C LEU A 38 -14.13 8.02 2.31
N ARG A 39 -14.56 7.29 3.35
CA ARG A 39 -14.80 7.85 4.68
C ARG A 39 -13.58 7.77 5.60
N VAL A 40 -12.91 6.61 5.62
CA VAL A 40 -11.89 6.27 6.62
C VAL A 40 -10.48 6.49 6.11
N THR A 41 -10.19 6.11 4.87
CA THR A 41 -8.83 6.22 4.35
C THR A 41 -8.57 7.65 3.88
N ARG A 42 -7.95 8.45 4.76
CA ARG A 42 -7.47 9.79 4.43
C ARG A 42 -5.97 9.85 4.66
N ASN A 43 -5.24 9.85 3.54
CA ASN A 43 -3.79 9.85 3.49
C ASN A 43 -3.12 8.68 4.25
N MET A 44 -1.79 8.61 4.20
CA MET A 44 -1.01 7.74 5.09
C MET A 44 -1.10 8.24 6.54
N GLY A 45 -2.16 7.86 7.24
CA GLY A 45 -2.45 8.35 8.59
C GLY A 45 -1.59 7.74 9.69
N THR A 46 -0.91 6.62 9.42
CA THR A 46 -0.01 5.97 10.37
C THR A 46 1.45 6.10 9.93
N GLN A 47 2.34 6.20 10.91
CA GLN A 47 3.78 6.28 10.68
C GLN A 47 4.32 5.04 9.95
N GLU A 48 3.79 3.86 10.26
CA GLU A 48 4.16 2.59 9.62
C GLU A 48 3.74 2.53 8.14
N ALA A 49 2.55 3.04 7.82
CA ALA A 49 2.09 3.12 6.43
C ALA A 49 2.99 4.06 5.63
N MET A 50 3.41 5.17 6.23
CA MET A 50 4.31 6.12 5.61
C MET A 50 5.73 5.56 5.43
N ASP A 51 6.31 4.91 6.45
CA ASP A 51 7.66 4.31 6.37
C ASP A 51 7.69 3.19 5.32
N SER A 52 6.71 2.28 5.32
CA SER A 52 6.63 1.20 4.32
C SER A 52 6.47 1.71 2.88
N ALA A 53 5.74 2.81 2.68
CA ALA A 53 5.61 3.43 1.37
C ALA A 53 6.88 4.15 0.92
N GLN A 54 7.60 4.79 1.85
CA GLN A 54 8.91 5.38 1.56
C GLN A 54 9.93 4.31 1.17
N LEU A 55 9.98 3.19 1.89
CA LEU A 55 10.81 2.04 1.56
C LEU A 55 10.50 1.49 0.17
N ALA A 56 9.22 1.27 -0.11
CA ALA A 56 8.78 0.79 -1.42
C ALA A 56 9.18 1.74 -2.54
N ARG A 57 9.05 3.04 -2.32
CA ARG A 57 9.48 4.06 -3.27
C ARG A 57 10.99 4.06 -3.51
N ASN A 58 11.78 4.03 -2.44
CA ASN A 58 13.24 3.97 -2.55
C ASN A 58 13.69 2.72 -3.31
N LEU A 59 13.04 1.59 -3.06
CA LEU A 59 13.28 0.34 -3.76
C LEU A 59 12.85 0.39 -5.24
N ALA A 60 11.71 1.00 -5.54
CA ALA A 60 11.22 1.19 -6.91
C ALA A 60 12.13 2.12 -7.74
N GLU A 61 12.65 3.19 -7.12
CA GLU A 61 13.59 4.16 -7.70
C GLU A 61 15.02 3.60 -7.83
N GLY A 62 15.31 2.40 -7.31
CA GLY A 62 16.63 1.77 -7.41
C GLY A 62 17.64 2.24 -6.36
N LYS A 63 17.20 2.92 -5.29
CA LYS A 63 18.04 3.36 -4.16
C LYS A 63 18.32 2.24 -3.14
N GLY A 64 17.84 1.03 -3.42
CA GLY A 64 17.93 -0.11 -2.51
C GLY A 64 16.94 -0.05 -1.35
N TYR A 65 17.10 -0.96 -0.39
CA TYR A 65 16.25 -1.06 0.80
C TYR A 65 16.73 -0.07 1.89
N THR A 66 16.55 1.22 1.60
CA THR A 66 17.03 2.34 2.41
C THR A 66 15.85 3.18 2.92
N THR A 67 15.95 3.72 4.13
CA THR A 67 14.87 4.53 4.75
C THR A 67 15.31 5.96 5.02
N SER A 68 14.37 6.91 4.89
CA SER A 68 14.57 8.30 5.34
C SER A 68 14.01 8.54 6.75
N PHE A 69 13.54 7.48 7.40
CA PHE A 69 12.95 7.54 8.73
C PHE A 69 14.04 7.50 9.81
N ILE A 70 14.09 8.55 10.64
CA ILE A 70 15.07 8.66 11.72
C ILE A 70 14.59 7.83 12.92
N ARG A 71 15.27 6.70 13.18
CA ARG A 71 15.00 5.82 14.32
C ARG A 71 16.13 5.92 15.36
N PRO A 72 15.83 6.04 16.68
CA PRO A 72 16.86 6.11 17.72
C PRO A 72 17.86 4.95 17.67
N PHE A 73 17.37 3.72 17.46
CA PHE A 73 18.23 2.55 17.33
C PHE A 73 19.13 2.62 16.08
N SER A 74 18.59 3.10 14.95
CA SER A 74 19.38 3.26 13.73
C SER A 74 20.48 4.32 13.88
N LEU A 75 20.22 5.39 14.65
CA LEU A 75 21.22 6.41 14.98
C LEU A 75 22.33 5.84 15.85
N HIS A 76 22.00 4.99 16.82
CA HIS A 76 22.98 4.32 17.67
C HIS A 76 23.93 3.44 16.85
N LEU A 77 23.40 2.64 15.91
CA LEU A 77 24.22 1.81 15.02
C LEU A 77 25.10 2.65 14.07
N ILE A 78 24.59 3.78 13.59
CA ILE A 78 25.39 4.71 12.78
C ILE A 78 26.53 5.30 13.60
N ALA A 79 26.26 5.71 14.85
CA ALA A 79 27.27 6.25 15.75
C ALA A 79 28.37 5.22 16.03
N GLU A 80 28.01 4.01 16.43
CA GLU A 80 28.96 2.92 16.68
C GLU A 80 29.80 2.60 15.43
N ARG A 81 29.16 2.52 14.25
CA ARG A 81 29.86 2.30 12.98
C ARG A 81 30.81 3.45 12.64
N SER A 82 30.41 4.69 12.91
CA SER A 82 31.23 5.87 12.64
C SER A 82 32.46 5.93 13.55
N GLU A 83 32.33 5.57 14.82
CA GLU A 83 33.43 5.49 15.78
C GLU A 83 34.42 4.37 15.42
N ALA A 84 33.92 3.20 15.01
CA ALA A 84 34.76 2.10 14.53
C ALA A 84 35.55 2.45 13.25
N VAL A 85 35.02 3.32 12.40
CA VAL A 85 35.72 3.79 11.20
C VAL A 85 36.65 4.97 11.50
N ALA A 86 36.27 5.87 12.42
CA ALA A 86 37.09 7.00 12.85
C ALA A 86 38.34 6.56 13.61
N THR A 87 38.29 5.43 14.33
CA THR A 87 39.49 4.82 14.93
C THR A 87 40.47 4.24 13.90
N ALA A 88 40.01 3.99 12.66
CA ALA A 88 40.81 3.43 11.57
C ALA A 88 41.30 4.48 10.54
N SER A 89 40.81 5.73 10.58
CA SER A 89 41.21 6.81 9.66
C SER A 89 41.60 8.05 10.46
N GLU A 90 42.82 8.55 10.22
CA GLU A 90 43.51 9.56 11.04
C GLU A 90 42.64 10.75 11.51
N SER A 91 42.70 10.97 12.83
CA SER A 91 42.40 12.19 13.60
C SER A 91 42.24 13.47 12.76
N GLY A 92 41.04 14.04 12.70
CA GLY A 92 40.91 15.41 12.19
C GLY A 92 39.52 15.95 11.92
N SER A 93 38.47 15.12 11.85
CA SER A 93 37.12 15.64 11.63
C SER A 93 36.27 15.47 12.88
N THR A 94 35.98 16.59 13.55
CA THR A 94 34.92 16.76 14.55
C THR A 94 33.54 16.55 13.89
N SER A 95 33.32 15.34 13.38
CA SER A 95 32.06 14.89 12.81
C SER A 95 31.25 14.31 13.95
N ASP A 96 30.12 14.94 14.30
CA ASP A 96 29.09 14.30 15.12
C ASP A 96 28.87 12.83 14.66
N PRO A 97 29.13 11.83 15.53
CA PRO A 97 29.09 10.42 15.14
C PRO A 97 27.70 9.99 14.68
N ALA A 98 26.64 10.66 15.15
CA ALA A 98 25.27 10.38 14.77
C ALA A 98 24.81 11.12 13.50
N ARG A 99 25.69 11.87 12.82
CA ARG A 99 25.30 12.66 11.64
C ARG A 99 24.96 11.78 10.44
N ILE A 100 23.68 11.80 10.05
CA ILE A 100 23.18 11.14 8.84
C ILE A 100 23.69 11.92 7.61
N LYS A 101 24.71 11.39 6.93
CA LYS A 101 25.27 11.98 5.68
C LYS A 101 24.56 11.48 4.43
N GLN A 102 23.99 10.27 4.47
CA GLN A 102 23.32 9.59 3.35
C GLN A 102 22.18 8.73 3.90
N VAL A 103 21.28 8.30 3.01
CA VAL A 103 20.19 7.37 3.37
C VAL A 103 20.79 6.08 3.93
N HIS A 104 20.30 5.62 5.08
CA HIS A 104 20.78 4.42 5.75
C HIS A 104 19.91 3.20 5.40
N PRO A 105 20.48 1.98 5.45
CA PRO A 105 19.73 0.76 5.18
C PRO A 105 18.68 0.53 6.27
N ASP A 106 17.50 0.08 5.87
CA ASP A 106 16.46 -0.27 6.83
C ASP A 106 16.60 -1.71 7.33
N ILE A 107 16.57 -1.86 8.65
CA ILE A 107 16.64 -3.15 9.35
C ILE A 107 15.41 -3.44 10.21
N SER A 108 14.47 -2.49 10.34
CA SER A 108 13.33 -2.68 11.26
C SER A 108 12.08 -3.20 10.57
N ASN A 109 11.88 -2.91 9.28
CA ASN A 109 10.68 -3.37 8.58
C ASN A 109 10.94 -4.65 7.78
N PRO A 110 10.00 -5.61 7.78
CA PRO A 110 10.11 -6.83 6.98
C PRO A 110 10.06 -6.51 5.48
N PRO A 111 10.90 -7.16 4.65
CA PRO A 111 11.10 -6.76 3.25
C PRO A 111 9.94 -7.11 2.32
N VAL A 112 9.09 -8.07 2.68
CA VAL A 112 8.08 -8.63 1.77
C VAL A 112 7.07 -7.57 1.34
N TYR A 113 6.47 -6.84 2.28
CA TYR A 113 5.43 -5.87 1.95
C TYR A 113 5.97 -4.68 1.13
N PRO A 114 7.09 -4.02 1.52
CA PRO A 114 7.67 -2.96 0.69
C PRO A 114 8.15 -3.45 -0.68
N LEU A 115 8.60 -4.71 -0.82
CA LEU A 115 8.97 -5.29 -2.11
C LEU A 115 7.76 -5.44 -3.04
N VAL A 116 6.65 -5.98 -2.52
CA VAL A 116 5.40 -6.08 -3.29
C VAL A 116 4.91 -4.69 -3.71
N LEU A 117 4.99 -3.73 -2.79
CA LEU A 117 4.58 -2.37 -3.04
C LEU A 117 5.50 -1.66 -4.05
N ALA A 118 6.81 -1.92 -4.02
CA ALA A 118 7.77 -1.45 -5.02
C ALA A 118 7.48 -2.04 -6.40
N GLY A 119 7.09 -3.32 -6.45
CA GLY A 119 6.58 -3.98 -7.67
C GLY A 119 5.36 -3.26 -8.22
N LEU A 120 4.37 -2.98 -7.36
CA LEU A 120 3.18 -2.22 -7.75
C LEU A 120 3.56 -0.83 -8.29
N MET A 121 4.50 -0.14 -7.64
CA MET A 121 4.97 1.19 -8.05
C MET A 121 5.73 1.20 -9.38
N LYS A 122 6.30 0.06 -9.79
CA LYS A 122 6.89 -0.08 -11.14
C LYS A 122 5.86 -0.38 -12.22
N VAL A 123 4.78 -1.09 -11.88
CA VAL A 123 3.75 -1.49 -12.86
C VAL A 123 2.75 -0.37 -13.09
N LEU A 124 2.36 0.38 -12.06
CA LEU A 124 1.41 1.48 -12.16
C LEU A 124 2.13 2.84 -12.18
N PRO A 125 1.58 3.86 -12.87
CA PRO A 125 2.13 5.21 -12.85
C PRO A 125 1.85 5.88 -11.50
N PHE A 126 2.85 5.89 -10.63
CA PHE A 126 2.79 6.64 -9.37
C PHE A 126 3.32 8.06 -9.56
N ASP A 127 2.43 9.04 -9.41
CA ASP A 127 2.81 10.45 -9.36
C ASP A 127 3.04 10.88 -7.92
N PHE A 128 4.31 11.08 -7.56
CA PHE A 128 4.72 11.56 -6.23
C PHE A 128 4.81 13.09 -6.15
N SER A 129 4.47 13.81 -7.23
CA SER A 129 4.51 15.27 -7.24
C SER A 129 3.35 15.83 -6.41
N VAL A 130 3.68 16.50 -5.31
CA VAL A 130 2.69 17.21 -4.49
C VAL A 130 2.41 18.55 -5.17
N SER A 131 1.61 18.54 -6.23
CA SER A 131 1.16 19.78 -6.86
C SER A 131 0.07 20.41 -5.99
N SER A 132 0.44 21.44 -5.24
CA SER A 132 -0.50 22.25 -4.45
C SER A 132 -1.57 22.92 -5.34
N THR A 133 -1.31 23.06 -6.64
CA THR A 133 -2.16 23.77 -7.61
C THR A 133 -3.20 22.88 -8.30
N LYS A 134 -2.95 21.57 -8.46
CA LYS A 134 -3.91 20.61 -9.05
C LYS A 134 -3.84 19.24 -8.37
N PRO A 135 -4.36 19.09 -7.14
CA PRO A 135 -4.45 17.78 -6.52
C PRO A 135 -5.40 16.85 -7.27
N PHE A 136 -5.07 15.56 -7.33
CA PHE A 136 -6.02 14.50 -7.72
C PHE A 136 -7.25 14.60 -6.81
N TRP A 137 -8.43 14.79 -7.41
CA TRP A 137 -9.70 14.91 -6.68
C TRP A 137 -9.83 16.15 -5.75
N SER A 138 -9.39 17.33 -6.22
CA SER A 138 -9.60 18.62 -5.52
C SER A 138 -10.94 19.26 -5.86
N SER A 139 -11.72 19.63 -4.83
CA SER A 139 -12.80 20.62 -4.92
C SER A 139 -12.55 21.71 -3.86
N ASN A 140 -12.58 22.98 -4.28
CA ASN A 140 -12.44 24.18 -3.43
C ASN A 140 -11.12 24.29 -2.64
N GLY A 141 -9.96 24.02 -3.26
CA GLY A 141 -8.64 24.36 -2.70
C GLY A 141 -8.19 23.54 -1.48
N ARG A 142 -8.95 22.50 -1.09
CA ARG A 142 -8.51 21.50 -0.10
C ARG A 142 -7.90 20.30 -0.83
N LEU A 143 -6.72 19.86 -0.38
CA LEU A 143 -6.15 18.56 -0.74
C LEU A 143 -7.06 17.47 -0.15
N VAL A 144 -7.89 16.85 -0.99
CA VAL A 144 -8.79 15.77 -0.52
C VAL A 144 -8.04 14.45 -0.44
N ARG A 145 -7.12 14.16 -1.39
CA ARG A 145 -6.32 12.92 -1.39
C ARG A 145 -5.10 12.98 -2.31
N SER A 146 -4.00 12.34 -1.91
CA SER A 146 -2.86 12.08 -2.79
C SER A 146 -3.14 10.82 -3.65
N GLN A 147 -2.66 10.82 -4.90
CA GLN A 147 -2.82 9.67 -5.82
C GLN A 147 -2.14 8.39 -5.27
N PRO A 148 -0.88 8.43 -4.77
CA PRO A 148 -0.24 7.25 -4.19
C PRO A 148 -1.08 6.59 -3.09
N ASP A 149 -1.65 7.38 -2.17
CA ASP A 149 -2.40 6.83 -1.03
C ASP A 149 -3.71 6.17 -1.49
N PHE A 150 -4.28 6.63 -2.60
CA PHE A 150 -5.45 5.99 -3.20
C PHE A 150 -5.10 4.63 -3.82
N LEU A 151 -4.04 4.57 -4.64
CA LEU A 151 -3.57 3.34 -5.29
C LEU A 151 -3.21 2.25 -4.27
N ILE A 152 -2.49 2.65 -3.21
CA ILE A 152 -2.05 1.73 -2.15
C ILE A 152 -3.25 1.21 -1.35
N ALA A 153 -4.21 2.08 -1.03
CA ALA A 153 -5.43 1.66 -0.32
C ALA A 153 -6.24 0.63 -1.12
N TRP A 154 -6.43 0.85 -2.43
CA TRP A 154 -7.11 -0.10 -3.30
C TRP A 154 -6.36 -1.43 -3.43
N PHE A 155 -5.03 -1.37 -3.53
CA PHE A 155 -4.22 -2.57 -3.56
C PHE A 155 -4.34 -3.39 -2.25
N ASN A 156 -4.32 -2.73 -1.10
CA ASN A 156 -4.53 -3.39 0.19
C ASN A 156 -5.94 -3.98 0.32
N GLN A 157 -6.95 -3.29 -0.22
CA GLN A 157 -8.31 -3.81 -0.27
C GLN A 157 -8.42 -5.07 -1.13
N PHE A 158 -7.71 -5.11 -2.25
CA PHE A 158 -7.60 -6.29 -3.09
C PHE A 158 -6.91 -7.45 -2.35
N LEU A 159 -5.78 -7.20 -1.68
CA LEU A 159 -5.11 -8.22 -0.86
C LEU A 159 -6.03 -8.79 0.23
N PHE A 160 -6.83 -7.94 0.86
CA PHE A 160 -7.82 -8.38 1.85
C PHE A 160 -8.88 -9.32 1.25
N LEU A 161 -9.37 -9.03 0.04
CA LEU A 161 -10.30 -9.92 -0.68
C LEU A 161 -9.64 -11.25 -1.06
N VAL A 162 -8.36 -11.24 -1.43
CA VAL A 162 -7.59 -12.47 -1.68
C VAL A 162 -7.51 -13.31 -0.41
N VAL A 163 -7.23 -12.71 0.74
CA VAL A 163 -7.19 -13.42 2.04
C VAL A 163 -8.55 -14.02 2.39
N ILE A 164 -9.65 -13.28 2.22
CA ILE A 164 -11.01 -13.82 2.41
C ILE A 164 -11.25 -15.04 1.51
N THR A 165 -10.88 -14.93 0.23
CA THR A 165 -11.07 -16.01 -0.74
C THR A 165 -10.23 -17.24 -0.38
N MET A 166 -8.97 -17.05 -0.02
CA MET A 166 -8.09 -18.15 0.43
C MET A 166 -8.62 -18.79 1.71
N THR A 167 -9.15 -17.99 2.64
CA THR A 167 -9.73 -18.49 3.90
C THR A 167 -10.99 -19.32 3.61
N TYR A 168 -11.85 -18.87 2.70
CA TYR A 168 -13.01 -19.62 2.24
C TYR A 168 -12.61 -20.94 1.55
N LEU A 169 -11.64 -20.90 0.63
CA LEU A 169 -11.14 -22.12 -0.04
C LEU A 169 -10.53 -23.11 0.95
N TRP A 170 -9.80 -22.59 1.94
CA TRP A 170 -9.21 -23.40 2.99
C TRP A 170 -10.29 -24.02 3.88
N ALA A 171 -11.28 -23.25 4.32
CA ALA A 171 -12.41 -23.74 5.10
C ALA A 171 -13.21 -24.80 4.32
N ARG A 172 -13.51 -24.54 3.04
CA ARG A 172 -14.17 -25.52 2.17
C ARG A 172 -13.38 -26.82 2.07
N ARG A 173 -12.06 -26.75 1.90
CA ARG A 173 -11.20 -27.94 1.82
C ARG A 173 -11.15 -28.73 3.14
N MET A 174 -11.26 -28.07 4.28
CA MET A 174 -11.14 -28.69 5.61
C MET A 174 -12.47 -29.20 6.17
N PHE A 175 -13.59 -28.56 5.82
CA PHE A 175 -14.89 -28.82 6.45
C PHE A 175 -15.96 -29.38 5.51
N ASP A 176 -15.87 -29.18 4.20
CA ASP A 176 -16.72 -29.91 3.25
C ASP A 176 -16.04 -31.25 2.93
N VAL A 177 -16.62 -32.35 3.43
CA VAL A 177 -16.32 -33.74 3.06
C VAL A 177 -17.00 -34.07 1.73
#